data_AF-A0AAU0PHB8-F1
#
_entry.id   AF-A0AAU0PHB8-F1
#
_cell.length_a   1.000
_cell.length_b   1.000
_cell.length_c   1.000
_cell.angle_alpha   90.00
_cell.angle_beta   90.00
_cell.angle_gamma   90.00
#
_symmetry.space_group_name_H-M   'P 1'
#
loop_
_entity.id
_entity.type
_entity.pdbx_description
1 polymer ?
#
loop_
_entity_poly.entity_id
_entity_poly.type
_entity_poly.pdbx_seq_one_letter_code
_entity_poly.pdbx_strand_id
1 'polypeptide(L)'
;MMRVVVGIITDNEEILLLKKNNPDWQKGLYNGIGGKVELNTTPLETIIKKCQEELGANISNWIELDSEISSSGIEIVYFLTTLNEGEIKKLQSQTDERAELFYINNLPTNILQDLKIQIERQFFKPKNKMNRKTKLLIYVLTPIFIILLSLMIVGKIKTGSFLYYLTDKKEDIDKDKSVEFIKGFKSKLFGD
;
A
#
# COMPACT_ATOMS: atom_id res chain seq x y z
N MET A 1 1.62 -5.04 23.28
CA MET A 1 0.80 -5.25 22.06
C MET A 1 0.75 -6.75 21.81
N MET A 2 -0.43 -7.33 21.59
CA MET A 2 -0.54 -8.77 21.31
C MET A 2 -0.25 -9.01 19.82
N ARG A 3 0.60 -10.00 19.53
CA ARG A 3 0.96 -10.43 18.18
C ARG A 3 0.50 -11.85 17.94
N VAL A 4 -0.02 -12.10 16.76
CA VAL A 4 -0.35 -13.44 16.27
C VAL A 4 0.29 -13.63 14.90
N VAL A 5 0.63 -14.86 14.56
CA VAL A 5 1.15 -15.24 13.25
C VAL A 5 0.17 -16.10 12.50
N VAL A 6 0.11 -15.92 11.18
CA VAL A 6 -0.65 -16.77 10.26
C VAL A 6 0.22 -17.10 9.05
N GLY A 7 0.46 -18.38 8.83
CA GLY A 7 1.25 -18.93 7.74
C GLY A 7 0.38 -19.48 6.62
N ILE A 8 0.73 -19.12 5.40
CA ILE A 8 0.19 -19.67 4.16
C ILE A 8 1.22 -20.67 3.62
N ILE A 9 0.82 -21.93 3.49
CA ILE A 9 1.62 -23.00 2.88
C ILE A 9 0.94 -23.37 1.56
N THR A 10 1.69 -23.32 0.46
CA THR A 10 1.16 -23.56 -0.89
C THR A 10 2.18 -24.23 -1.80
N ASP A 11 1.74 -24.85 -2.88
CA ASP A 11 2.58 -25.23 -4.03
C ASP A 11 2.33 -24.34 -5.27
N ASN A 12 1.62 -23.22 -5.08
CA ASN A 12 1.07 -22.29 -6.07
C ASN A 12 -0.18 -22.76 -6.83
N GLU A 13 -0.63 -23.99 -6.66
CA GLU A 13 -1.90 -24.48 -7.19
C GLU A 13 -2.91 -24.71 -6.07
N GLU A 14 -2.45 -25.37 -5.01
CA GLU A 14 -3.19 -25.68 -3.80
C GLU A 14 -2.63 -24.91 -2.60
N ILE A 15 -3.49 -24.66 -1.63
CA ILE A 15 -3.16 -24.09 -0.32
C ILE A 15 -3.57 -25.07 0.77
N LEU A 16 -2.70 -25.26 1.75
CA LEU A 16 -3.01 -26.02 2.95
C LEU A 16 -3.73 -25.11 3.96
N LEU A 17 -4.93 -25.51 4.37
CA LEU A 17 -5.71 -24.83 5.39
C LEU A 17 -6.03 -25.79 6.54
N LEU A 18 -6.07 -25.27 7.77
CA LEU A 18 -6.49 -26.00 8.95
C LEU A 18 -7.93 -25.65 9.30
N LYS A 19 -8.77 -26.67 9.45
CA LYS A 19 -10.12 -26.52 10.00
C LYS A 19 -10.00 -26.35 11.52
N LYS A 20 -10.27 -25.14 11.98
CA LYS A 20 -10.11 -24.75 13.39
C LYS A 20 -11.21 -25.39 14.23
N ASN A 21 -10.82 -25.95 15.36
CA ASN A 21 -11.77 -26.45 16.37
C ASN A 21 -11.92 -25.49 17.53
N ASN A 22 -10.92 -24.64 17.75
CA ASN A 22 -10.86 -23.68 18.84
C ASN A 22 -10.14 -22.39 18.38
N PRO A 23 -10.36 -21.27 19.08
CA PRO A 23 -11.47 -21.02 20.02
C PRO A 23 -12.83 -20.95 19.31
N ASP A 24 -13.94 -20.79 20.06
CA ASP A 24 -15.32 -20.83 19.52
C ASP A 24 -15.56 -19.91 18.31
N TRP A 25 -14.94 -18.73 18.28
CA TRP A 25 -15.09 -17.79 17.17
C TRP A 25 -14.37 -18.23 15.88
N GLN A 26 -13.41 -19.15 15.96
CA GLN A 26 -12.78 -19.79 14.79
C GLN A 26 -13.39 -21.14 14.47
N LYS A 27 -14.13 -21.76 15.40
CA LYS A 27 -14.57 -23.15 15.29
C LYS A 27 -15.38 -23.39 14.01
N GLY A 28 -14.94 -24.39 13.24
CA GLY A 28 -15.54 -24.77 11.97
C GLY A 28 -15.10 -23.90 10.78
N LEU A 29 -14.31 -22.86 10.99
CA LEU A 29 -13.70 -22.06 9.93
C LEU A 29 -12.34 -22.62 9.53
N TYR A 30 -11.91 -22.29 8.31
CA TYR A 30 -10.56 -22.56 7.84
C TYR A 30 -9.65 -21.36 8.09
N ASN A 31 -8.43 -21.63 8.53
CA ASN A 31 -7.37 -20.64 8.68
C ASN A 31 -6.03 -21.22 8.21
N GLY A 32 -5.02 -20.36 8.16
CA GLY A 32 -3.63 -20.76 8.00
C GLY A 32 -3.08 -21.32 9.31
N ILE A 33 -1.88 -21.86 9.23
CA ILE A 33 -1.16 -22.34 10.41
C ILE A 33 -0.70 -21.17 11.26
N GLY A 34 -0.70 -21.30 12.59
CA GLY A 34 -0.12 -20.26 13.43
C GLY A 34 -0.79 -20.10 14.77
N GLY A 35 -0.58 -18.94 15.39
CA GLY A 35 -1.04 -18.70 16.74
C GLY A 35 -0.40 -17.49 17.38
N LYS A 36 -0.56 -17.37 18.69
CA LYS A 36 -0.03 -16.27 19.48
C LYS A 36 1.50 -16.30 19.53
N VAL A 37 2.11 -15.14 19.35
CA VAL A 37 3.55 -14.93 19.58
C VAL A 37 3.78 -14.73 21.08
N GLU A 38 4.63 -15.56 21.67
CA GLU A 38 5.00 -15.46 23.08
C GLU A 38 6.02 -14.34 23.32
N LEU A 39 6.11 -13.84 24.56
CA LEU A 39 6.89 -12.64 24.91
C LEU A 39 8.37 -12.72 24.50
N ASN A 40 8.95 -13.92 24.55
CA ASN A 40 10.37 -14.16 24.29
C ASN A 40 10.63 -14.86 22.95
N THR A 41 9.66 -14.82 22.03
CA THR A 41 9.77 -15.44 20.70
C THR A 41 9.51 -14.42 19.60
N THR A 42 10.21 -14.56 18.48
CA THR A 42 9.92 -13.81 17.26
C THR A 42 8.70 -14.42 16.54
N PRO A 43 8.02 -13.64 15.68
CA PRO A 43 6.99 -14.17 14.78
C PRO A 43 7.49 -15.36 13.93
N LEU A 44 8.72 -15.28 13.41
CA LEU A 44 9.33 -16.36 12.63
C LEU A 44 9.54 -17.64 13.45
N GLU A 45 10.11 -17.53 14.66
CA GLU A 45 10.25 -18.70 15.55
C GLU A 45 8.90 -19.30 15.92
N THR A 46 7.89 -18.45 16.11
CA THR A 46 6.52 -18.88 16.44
C THR A 46 5.92 -19.69 15.30
N ILE A 47 6.03 -19.24 14.05
CA ILE A 47 5.44 -19.96 12.92
C ILE A 47 6.16 -21.28 12.63
N ILE A 48 7.49 -21.31 12.78
CA ILE A 48 8.29 -22.54 12.65
C ILE A 48 7.86 -23.56 13.72
N LYS A 49 7.76 -23.12 14.98
CA LYS A 49 7.30 -23.96 16.09
C LYS A 49 5.88 -24.48 15.86
N LYS A 50 4.96 -23.63 15.40
CA LYS A 50 3.58 -24.03 15.10
C LYS A 50 3.51 -25.05 13.97
N CYS A 51 4.32 -24.89 12.94
CA CYS A 51 4.45 -25.88 11.87
C CYS A 51 4.89 -27.25 12.39
N GLN A 52 5.86 -27.28 13.30
CA GLN A 52 6.28 -28.52 13.92
C GLN A 52 5.18 -29.13 14.81
N GLU A 53 4.48 -28.32 15.59
CA GLU A 53 3.42 -28.77 16.51
C GLU A 53 2.16 -29.26 15.80
N GLU A 54 1.70 -28.56 14.77
CA GLU A 54 0.40 -28.83 14.13
C GLU A 54 0.52 -29.74 12.90
N LEU A 55 1.67 -29.75 12.23
CA LEU A 55 1.89 -30.52 10.99
C LEU A 55 3.06 -31.50 11.06
N GLY A 56 3.82 -31.52 12.16
CA GLY A 56 4.98 -32.40 12.31
C GLY A 56 6.15 -32.04 11.38
N ALA A 57 6.09 -30.85 10.77
CA ALA A 57 7.00 -30.45 9.71
C ALA A 57 7.87 -29.26 10.14
N ASN A 58 9.17 -29.38 9.90
CA ASN A 58 10.12 -28.30 10.14
C ASN A 58 10.37 -27.52 8.85
N ILE A 59 9.54 -26.51 8.59
CA ILE A 59 9.65 -25.61 7.44
C ILE A 59 10.41 -24.35 7.87
N SER A 60 11.52 -24.03 7.21
CA SER A 60 12.38 -22.87 7.55
C SER A 60 12.35 -21.75 6.51
N ASN A 61 11.94 -22.02 5.27
CA ASN A 61 11.88 -21.07 4.16
C ASN A 61 10.59 -20.24 4.17
N TRP A 62 10.36 -19.49 5.24
CA TRP A 62 9.23 -18.57 5.35
C TRP A 62 9.60 -17.17 4.83
N ILE A 63 8.68 -16.57 4.09
CA ILE A 63 8.75 -15.18 3.62
C ILE A 63 7.73 -14.40 4.45
N GLU A 64 8.20 -13.40 5.20
CA GLU A 64 7.31 -12.47 5.89
C GLU A 64 6.56 -11.59 4.87
N LEU A 65 5.26 -11.49 5.05
CA LEU A 65 4.37 -10.60 4.30
C LEU A 65 3.99 -9.40 5.18
N ASP A 66 3.26 -8.43 4.62
CA ASP A 66 2.78 -7.27 5.38
C ASP A 66 1.95 -7.69 6.60
N SER A 67 2.14 -7.02 7.74
CA SER A 67 1.31 -7.19 8.94
C SER A 67 0.08 -6.30 8.91
N GLU A 68 -0.97 -6.70 9.63
CA GLU A 68 -2.22 -5.95 9.75
C GLU A 68 -2.62 -5.80 11.22
N ILE A 69 -3.15 -4.64 11.59
CA ILE A 69 -3.71 -4.41 12.93
C ILE A 69 -5.21 -4.62 12.85
N SER A 70 -5.70 -5.66 13.53
CA SER A 70 -7.14 -5.91 13.67
C SER A 70 -7.86 -4.78 14.41
N SER A 71 -9.18 -4.72 14.27
CA SER A 71 -10.03 -3.77 15.02
C SER A 71 -9.90 -3.90 16.54
N SER A 72 -9.51 -5.07 17.04
CA SER A 72 -9.20 -5.34 18.45
C SER A 72 -7.79 -4.92 18.89
N GLY A 73 -6.97 -4.31 18.02
CA GLY A 73 -5.61 -3.89 18.33
C GLY A 73 -4.59 -5.02 18.39
N ILE A 74 -4.92 -6.19 17.84
CA ILE A 74 -4.02 -7.34 17.68
C ILE A 74 -3.28 -7.17 16.35
N GLU A 75 -1.96 -7.24 16.38
CA GLU A 75 -1.14 -7.29 15.17
C GLU A 75 -1.08 -8.73 14.65
N ILE A 76 -1.45 -8.91 13.39
CA ILE A 76 -1.42 -10.18 12.66
C ILE A 76 -0.24 -10.11 11.69
N VAL A 77 0.75 -10.97 11.88
CA VAL A 77 1.93 -11.07 11.02
C VAL A 77 1.75 -12.27 10.10
N TYR A 78 1.74 -12.03 8.79
CA TYR A 78 1.54 -13.07 7.81
C TYR A 78 2.86 -13.62 7.28
N PHE A 79 2.93 -14.93 7.09
CA PHE A 79 4.05 -15.59 6.44
C PHE A 79 3.56 -16.42 5.24
N LEU A 80 4.42 -16.56 4.24
CA LEU A 80 4.19 -17.41 3.08
C LEU A 80 5.37 -18.36 2.91
N THR A 81 5.09 -19.62 2.63
CA THR A 81 6.08 -20.56 2.14
C THR A 81 5.53 -21.33 0.95
N THR A 82 6.42 -21.65 0.02
CA THR A 82 6.11 -22.44 -1.17
C THR A 82 6.87 -23.75 -1.08
N LEU A 83 6.14 -24.86 -1.13
CA LEU A 83 6.66 -26.21 -1.18
C LEU A 83 6.42 -26.78 -2.58
N ASN A 84 7.08 -27.89 -2.93
CA ASN A 84 6.65 -28.64 -4.10
C ASN A 84 5.41 -29.51 -3.79
N GLU A 85 4.70 -29.92 -4.84
CA GLU A 85 3.48 -30.74 -4.75
C GLU A 85 3.68 -32.02 -3.89
N GLY A 86 4.84 -32.66 -4.03
CA GLY A 86 5.16 -33.88 -3.27
C GLY A 86 5.45 -33.63 -1.79
N GLU A 87 5.92 -32.44 -1.42
CA GLU A 87 6.18 -32.03 -0.04
C GLU A 87 4.90 -31.61 0.66
N ILE A 88 4.08 -30.78 0.02
CA ILE A 88 2.85 -30.27 0.64
C ILE A 88 1.86 -31.42 0.94
N LYS A 89 1.78 -32.42 0.06
CA LYS A 89 0.92 -33.61 0.23
C LYS A 89 1.37 -34.56 1.34
N LYS A 90 2.60 -34.41 1.85
CA LYS A 90 3.11 -35.18 3.00
C LYS A 90 2.74 -34.55 4.35
N LEU A 91 2.28 -33.30 4.36
CA LEU A 91 1.90 -32.62 5.59
C LEU A 91 0.64 -33.27 6.17
N GLN A 92 0.67 -33.59 7.46
CA GLN A 92 -0.41 -34.28 8.16
C GLN A 92 -0.69 -33.60 9.49
N SER A 93 -1.97 -33.45 9.82
CA SER A 93 -2.39 -32.98 11.15
C SER A 93 -1.75 -33.81 12.27
N GLN A 94 -1.13 -33.12 13.21
CA GLN A 94 -0.65 -33.69 14.48
C GLN A 94 -1.57 -33.32 15.65
N THR A 95 -2.58 -32.49 15.40
CA THR A 95 -3.60 -32.06 16.36
C THR A 95 -4.99 -32.48 15.88
N ASP A 96 -6.02 -32.14 16.65
CA ASP A 96 -7.43 -32.35 16.29
C ASP A 96 -7.91 -31.43 15.16
N GLU A 97 -7.13 -30.41 14.81
CA GLU A 97 -7.42 -29.51 13.69
C GLU A 97 -7.00 -30.16 12.37
N ARG A 98 -7.99 -30.37 11.50
CA ARG A 98 -7.80 -31.12 10.25
C ARG A 98 -7.16 -30.24 9.17
N ALA A 99 -6.01 -30.67 8.66
CA ALA A 99 -5.31 -30.06 7.53
C ALA A 99 -5.90 -30.58 6.22
N GLU A 100 -6.24 -29.68 5.31
CA GLU A 100 -6.85 -29.98 4.02
C GLU A 100 -6.23 -29.10 2.92
N LEU A 101 -6.06 -29.69 1.74
CA LEU A 101 -5.63 -28.98 0.54
C LEU A 101 -6.84 -28.49 -0.24
N PHE A 102 -6.76 -27.25 -0.70
CA PHE A 102 -7.75 -26.65 -1.58
C PHE A 102 -7.06 -25.97 -2.74
N TYR A 103 -7.59 -26.14 -3.95
CA TYR A 103 -7.16 -25.33 -5.08
C TYR A 103 -7.36 -23.84 -4.77
N ILE A 104 -6.36 -23.02 -5.06
CA ILE A 104 -6.42 -21.57 -4.84
C ILE A 104 -7.60 -20.95 -5.58
N ASN A 105 -7.94 -21.47 -6.76
CA ASN A 105 -9.08 -21.00 -7.56
C ASN A 105 -10.44 -21.56 -7.12
N ASN A 106 -10.48 -22.44 -6.11
CA ASN A 106 -11.70 -23.06 -5.59
C ASN A 106 -11.62 -23.23 -4.07
N LEU A 107 -11.49 -22.09 -3.38
CA LEU A 107 -11.39 -22.04 -1.93
C LEU A 107 -12.74 -22.33 -1.23
N PRO A 108 -12.72 -22.93 -0.03
CA PRO A 108 -13.93 -23.12 0.76
C PRO A 108 -14.54 -21.76 1.15
N THR A 109 -15.86 -21.72 1.35
CA THR A 109 -16.57 -20.47 1.66
C THR A 109 -16.37 -20.00 3.10
N ASN A 110 -15.99 -20.91 4.01
CA ASN A 110 -15.85 -20.68 5.45
C ASN A 110 -14.38 -20.44 5.87
N ILE A 111 -13.63 -19.64 5.12
CA ILE A 111 -12.30 -19.18 5.52
C ILE A 111 -12.45 -17.94 6.41
N LEU A 112 -11.59 -17.80 7.42
CA LEU A 112 -11.48 -16.55 8.17
C LEU A 112 -11.22 -15.35 7.23
N GLN A 113 -11.97 -14.26 7.45
CA GLN A 113 -12.08 -13.18 6.49
C GLN A 113 -10.75 -12.44 6.26
N ASP A 114 -9.96 -12.25 7.32
CA ASP A 114 -8.63 -11.63 7.28
C ASP A 114 -7.63 -12.45 6.44
N LEU A 115 -7.60 -13.77 6.64
CA LEU A 115 -6.81 -14.66 5.80
C LEU A 115 -7.29 -14.64 4.35
N LYS A 116 -8.61 -14.69 4.10
CA LYS A 116 -9.15 -14.65 2.75
C LYS A 116 -8.67 -13.41 1.99
N ILE A 117 -8.72 -12.24 2.64
CA ILE A 117 -8.22 -10.99 2.07
C ILE A 117 -6.72 -11.10 1.76
N GLN A 118 -5.92 -11.71 2.64
CA GLN A 118 -4.49 -11.88 2.40
C GLN A 118 -4.20 -12.82 1.24
N ILE A 119 -4.92 -13.94 1.12
CA ILE A 119 -4.83 -14.85 -0.04
C ILE A 119 -5.18 -14.09 -1.33
N GLU A 120 -6.26 -13.31 -1.34
CA GLU A 120 -6.63 -12.45 -2.47
C GLU A 120 -5.52 -11.48 -2.86
N ARG A 121 -4.87 -10.84 -1.88
CA ARG A 121 -3.73 -9.94 -2.12
C ARG A 121 -2.53 -10.66 -2.73
N GLN A 122 -2.24 -11.89 -2.32
CA GLN A 122 -1.05 -12.62 -2.77
C GLN A 122 -1.22 -13.30 -4.13
N PHE A 123 -2.38 -13.91 -4.39
CA PHE A 123 -2.58 -14.76 -5.56
C PHE A 123 -3.44 -14.13 -6.66
N PHE A 124 -4.29 -13.16 -6.33
CA PHE A 124 -5.30 -12.63 -7.27
C PHE A 124 -5.12 -11.16 -7.61
N LYS A 125 -4.53 -10.36 -6.73
CA LYS A 125 -4.25 -8.96 -7.08
C LYS A 125 -3.15 -8.90 -8.14
N PRO A 126 -3.35 -8.16 -9.25
CA PRO A 126 -2.27 -7.90 -10.18
C PRO A 126 -1.15 -7.21 -9.40
N LYS A 127 0.06 -7.79 -9.44
CA LYS A 127 1.26 -7.16 -8.88
C LYS A 127 1.41 -5.81 -9.57
N ASN A 128 0.92 -4.75 -8.95
CA ASN A 128 1.16 -3.38 -9.39
C ASN A 128 2.59 -3.01 -8.99
N LYS A 129 3.56 -3.72 -9.59
CA LYS A 129 4.97 -3.38 -9.52
C LYS A 129 5.10 -2.13 -10.37
N MET A 130 4.96 -0.97 -9.74
CA MET A 130 5.30 0.31 -10.37
C MET A 130 6.69 0.15 -10.99
N ASN A 131 6.73 0.18 -12.32
CA ASN A 131 7.92 -0.28 -13.03
C ASN A 131 9.12 0.60 -12.66
N ARG A 132 10.35 0.07 -12.71
CA ARG A 132 11.56 0.81 -12.32
C ARG A 132 11.69 2.16 -13.04
N LYS A 133 11.28 2.24 -14.32
CA LYS A 133 11.22 3.48 -15.10
C LYS A 133 10.16 4.46 -14.57
N THR A 134 9.01 3.98 -14.12
CA THR A 134 7.92 4.80 -13.53
C THR A 134 8.35 5.36 -12.17
N LYS A 135 9.01 4.54 -11.35
CA LYS A 135 9.62 4.99 -10.09
C LYS A 135 10.72 6.03 -10.33
N LEU A 136 11.58 5.82 -11.33
CA LEU A 136 12.60 6.78 -11.72
C LEU A 136 11.99 8.09 -12.25
N LEU A 137 10.93 7.99 -13.07
CA LEU A 137 10.21 9.14 -13.62
C LEU A 137 9.59 9.99 -12.51
N ILE A 138 8.96 9.36 -11.51
CA ILE A 138 8.40 10.07 -10.33
C ILE A 138 9.52 10.74 -9.54
N TYR A 139 10.66 10.07 -9.31
CA TYR A 139 11.81 10.66 -8.60
C TYR A 139 12.44 11.84 -9.35
N VAL A 140 12.34 11.87 -10.68
CA VAL A 140 12.84 12.99 -11.50
C VAL A 140 11.81 14.12 -11.57
N LEU A 141 10.52 13.81 -11.75
CA LEU A 141 9.47 14.81 -11.94
C LEU A 141 9.05 15.51 -10.64
N THR A 142 9.08 14.82 -9.50
CA THR A 142 8.72 15.42 -8.20
C THR A 142 9.62 16.60 -7.78
N PRO A 143 10.97 16.55 -7.84
CA PRO A 143 11.80 17.71 -7.52
C PRO A 143 11.63 18.84 -8.55
N ILE A 144 11.46 18.52 -9.84
CA ILE A 144 11.20 19.52 -10.88
C ILE A 144 9.89 20.27 -10.58
N PHE A 145 8.83 19.55 -10.21
CA PHE A 145 7.55 20.16 -9.84
C PHE A 145 7.66 21.02 -8.58
N ILE A 146 8.42 20.59 -7.57
CA ILE A 146 8.68 21.38 -6.35
C ILE A 146 9.47 22.65 -6.67
N ILE A 147 10.46 22.57 -7.55
CA ILE A 147 11.23 23.74 -8.02
C ILE A 147 10.33 24.70 -8.80
N LEU A 148 9.45 24.20 -9.67
CA LEU A 148 8.49 25.04 -10.38
C LEU A 148 7.51 25.70 -9.41
N LEU A 149 7.01 24.98 -8.40
CA LEU A 149 6.15 25.55 -7.35
C LEU A 149 6.87 26.63 -6.54
N SER A 150 8.13 26.40 -6.16
CA SER A 150 8.92 27.36 -5.39
C SER A 150 9.25 28.61 -6.21
N LEU A 151 9.56 28.46 -7.50
CA LEU A 151 9.71 29.57 -8.44
C LEU A 151 8.40 30.34 -8.65
N MET A 152 7.24 29.66 -8.67
CA MET A 152 5.94 30.34 -8.70
C MET A 152 5.64 31.13 -7.42
N ILE A 153 6.05 30.61 -6.25
CA ILE A 153 5.92 31.30 -4.96
C ILE A 153 6.87 32.49 -4.89
N VAL A 154 8.14 32.33 -5.26
CA VAL A 154 9.13 33.42 -5.32
C VAL A 154 8.75 34.44 -6.40
N GLY A 155 8.20 33.99 -7.52
CA GLY A 155 7.62 34.83 -8.58
C GLY A 155 6.44 35.64 -8.05
N LYS A 156 5.54 35.03 -7.27
CA LYS A 156 4.46 35.72 -6.55
C LYS A 156 4.94 36.64 -5.41
N ILE A 157 6.13 36.41 -4.85
CA ILE A 157 6.70 37.26 -3.79
C ILE A 157 7.47 38.45 -4.40
N LYS A 158 8.14 38.26 -5.54
CA LYS A 158 8.76 39.36 -6.32
C LYS A 158 7.74 40.17 -7.11
N THR A 159 6.58 39.59 -7.37
CA THR A 159 5.48 40.29 -8.02
C THR A 159 4.33 40.38 -7.05
N GLY A 160 4.19 41.55 -6.41
CA GLY A 160 2.84 42.09 -6.31
C GLY A 160 2.29 42.10 -7.73
N SER A 161 1.60 41.01 -8.09
CA SER A 161 1.05 40.67 -9.39
C SER A 161 1.90 41.11 -10.60
N PHE A 162 2.57 40.17 -11.28
CA PHE A 162 3.27 40.50 -12.54
C PHE A 162 2.31 41.14 -13.56
N LEU A 163 1.03 40.75 -13.47
CA LEU A 163 -0.09 41.37 -14.17
C LEU A 163 -0.30 42.83 -13.76
N TYR A 164 -0.20 43.18 -12.47
CA TYR A 164 -0.32 44.56 -11.94
C TYR A 164 0.77 45.46 -12.55
N TYR A 165 2.04 45.02 -12.59
CA TYR A 165 3.08 45.85 -13.20
C TYR A 165 2.92 46.02 -14.72
N LEU A 166 2.31 45.06 -15.41
CA LEU A 166 2.01 45.16 -16.84
C LEU A 166 0.73 45.95 -17.16
N THR A 167 -0.26 45.95 -16.26
CA THR A 167 -1.48 46.74 -16.42
C THR A 167 -1.28 48.19 -15.97
N ASP A 168 -0.60 48.42 -14.85
CA ASP A 168 -0.38 49.75 -14.25
C ASP A 168 0.55 50.62 -15.13
N LYS A 169 1.65 50.03 -15.66
CA LYS A 169 2.48 50.73 -16.65
C LYS A 169 1.75 51.06 -17.94
N LYS A 170 0.78 50.24 -18.34
CA LYS A 170 0.02 50.48 -19.58
C LYS A 170 -1.04 51.56 -19.37
N GLU A 171 -1.69 51.57 -18.20
CA GLU A 171 -2.68 52.58 -17.82
C GLU A 171 -2.08 53.97 -17.64
N ASP A 172 -0.90 54.08 -17.01
CA ASP A 172 -0.20 55.37 -16.85
C ASP A 172 0.36 55.91 -18.18
N ILE A 173 0.90 55.04 -19.04
CA ILE A 173 1.41 55.45 -20.36
C ILE A 173 0.26 55.89 -21.30
N ASP A 174 -0.89 55.20 -21.26
CA ASP A 174 -2.04 55.56 -22.09
C ASP A 174 -2.77 56.81 -21.56
N LYS A 175 -2.80 57.04 -20.23
CA LYS A 175 -3.30 58.29 -19.64
C LYS A 175 -2.45 59.48 -20.05
N ASP A 176 -1.13 59.42 -19.93
CA ASP A 176 -0.25 60.56 -20.25
C ASP A 176 -0.36 60.93 -21.74
N LYS A 177 -0.40 59.95 -22.64
CA LYS A 177 -0.60 60.20 -24.07
C LYS A 177 -1.97 60.76 -24.40
N SER A 178 -3.03 60.33 -23.70
CA SER A 178 -4.37 60.88 -23.90
C SER A 178 -4.47 62.35 -23.42
N VAL A 179 -3.79 62.68 -22.32
CA VAL A 179 -3.75 64.05 -21.76
C VAL A 179 -2.91 64.96 -22.66
N GLU A 180 -1.76 64.50 -23.16
CA GLU A 180 -0.96 65.24 -24.14
C GLU A 180 -1.70 65.44 -25.46
N PHE A 181 -2.42 64.42 -25.94
CA PHE A 181 -3.25 64.54 -27.14
C PHE A 181 -4.38 65.56 -26.94
N ILE A 182 -5.10 65.52 -25.82
CA ILE A 182 -6.18 66.49 -25.52
C ILE A 182 -5.62 67.91 -25.39
N LYS A 183 -4.46 68.10 -24.74
CA LYS A 183 -3.80 69.40 -24.65
C LYS A 183 -3.37 69.93 -26.03
N GLY A 184 -2.71 69.10 -26.84
CA GLY A 184 -2.30 69.47 -28.20
C GLY A 184 -3.47 69.68 -29.17
N PHE A 185 -4.58 68.98 -28.97
CA PHE A 185 -5.80 69.17 -29.75
C PHE A 185 -6.52 70.47 -29.36
N LYS A 186 -6.61 70.79 -28.06
CA LYS A 186 -7.21 72.05 -27.59
C LYS A 186 -6.41 73.28 -28.02
N SER A 187 -5.07 73.26 -27.92
CA SER A 187 -4.26 74.42 -28.35
C SER A 187 -4.36 74.68 -29.85
N LYS A 188 -4.48 73.61 -30.67
CA LYS A 188 -4.70 73.73 -32.12
C LYS A 188 -6.10 74.26 -32.49
N LEU A 189 -7.12 73.99 -31.68
CA LEU A 189 -8.50 74.40 -31.98
C LEU A 189 -8.84 75.79 -31.43
N PHE A 190 -8.25 76.19 -30.31
CA PHE A 190 -8.69 77.37 -29.57
C PHE A 190 -7.60 78.43 -29.38
N GLY A 191 -6.34 78.16 -29.76
CA GLY A 191 -5.22 79.04 -29.40
C GLY A 191 -5.00 79.09 -27.88
N ASP A 192 -3.89 79.67 -27.43
CA ASP A 192 -3.70 79.95 -25.99
C ASP A 192 -4.66 81.06 -25.50
#